data_AF-A0A223N2I1-F1
#
_entry.id   AF-A0A223N2I1-F1
#
_cell.length_a   1.000
_cell.length_b   1.000
_cell.length_c   1.000
_cell.angle_alpha   90.00
_cell.angle_beta   90.00
_cell.angle_gamma   90.00
#
_symmetry.space_group_name_H-M   'P 1'
#
loop_
_entity.id
_entity.type
_entity.pdbx_description
1 polymer ?
#
loop_
_entity_poly.entity_id
_entity_poly.type
_entity_poly.pdbx_seq_one_letter_code
_entity_poly.pdbx_strand_id
1 'polypeptide(L)'
;MSFSVPWESLLGGVLIGVSTSIMLLFNGKIAGISGVLTGLMTPKTRDFAWRLLFAFGMVTGGAIAVWFLNAQVPQTFNFNNGVLALAGLLVGVGTRLGNGCTSGHGICGVGRLSTRSIAATGTFMGVAAITVFVRLHLL
;
A
#
# COMPACT_ATOMS: atom_id res chain seq x y z
N MET A 1 28.72 -11.13 -11.25
CA MET A 1 27.41 -10.88 -10.61
C MET A 1 26.54 -12.09 -10.92
N SER A 2 26.24 -12.94 -9.94
CA SER A 2 25.31 -14.05 -10.12
C SER A 2 23.89 -13.49 -10.21
N PHE A 3 23.27 -13.58 -11.39
CA PHE A 3 21.89 -13.19 -11.60
C PHE A 3 20.98 -14.21 -10.92
N SER A 4 20.55 -13.93 -9.69
CA SER A 4 19.49 -14.69 -9.02
C SER A 4 18.15 -14.04 -9.36
N VAL A 5 17.27 -14.80 -10.02
CA VAL A 5 15.90 -14.34 -10.26
C VAL A 5 15.18 -14.21 -8.91
N PRO A 6 14.58 -13.05 -8.59
CA PRO A 6 13.90 -12.84 -7.31
C PRO A 6 12.52 -13.51 -7.31
N TRP A 7 12.49 -14.84 -7.17
CA TRP A 7 11.28 -15.67 -7.21
C TRP A 7 10.24 -15.27 -6.18
N GLU A 8 10.67 -14.90 -4.97
CA GLU A 8 9.79 -14.41 -3.91
C GLU A 8 9.04 -13.13 -4.31
N SER A 9 9.74 -12.19 -4.96
CA SER A 9 9.13 -10.94 -5.42
C SER A 9 8.13 -11.16 -6.55
N LEU A 10 8.42 -12.10 -7.46
CA LEU A 10 7.49 -12.46 -8.52
C LEU A 10 6.22 -13.12 -7.96
N LEU A 11 6.37 -14.11 -7.08
CA LEU A 11 5.25 -14.79 -6.43
C LEU A 11 4.39 -13.81 -5.63
N GLY A 12 5.02 -12.93 -4.85
CA GLY A 12 4.31 -11.86 -4.13
C GLY A 12 3.54 -10.93 -5.06
N GLY A 13 4.14 -10.52 -6.18
CA GLY A 13 3.49 -9.69 -7.20
C GLY A 13 2.29 -10.38 -7.85
N VAL A 14 2.41 -11.65 -8.21
CA VAL A 14 1.30 -12.45 -8.76
C VAL A 14 0.17 -12.58 -7.73
N LEU A 15 0.47 -12.87 -6.47
CA LEU A 15 -0.53 -12.97 -5.40
C LEU A 15 -1.30 -11.65 -5.20
N ILE A 16 -0.61 -10.52 -5.19
CA ILE A 16 -1.24 -9.19 -5.10
C ILE A 16 -2.12 -8.94 -6.34
N GLY A 17 -1.61 -9.24 -7.54
CA GLY A 17 -2.36 -9.09 -8.80
C GLY A 17 -3.65 -9.90 -8.78
N VAL A 18 -3.58 -11.20 -8.47
CA VAL A 18 -4.74 -12.10 -8.37
C VAL A 18 -5.73 -11.59 -7.32
N SER A 19 -5.26 -11.20 -6.13
CA SER A 19 -6.11 -10.68 -5.05
C SER A 19 -6.89 -9.42 -5.48
N THR A 20 -6.20 -8.47 -6.10
CA THR A 20 -6.84 -7.23 -6.60
C THR A 20 -7.81 -7.47 -7.77
N SER A 21 -7.49 -8.40 -8.66
CA SER A 21 -8.41 -8.82 -9.74
C SER A 21 -9.66 -9.50 -9.21
N ILE A 22 -9.54 -10.41 -8.24
CA ILE A 22 -10.69 -11.04 -7.57
C ILE A 22 -11.57 -9.97 -6.94
N MET A 23 -10.98 -9.04 -6.19
CA MET A 23 -11.74 -7.96 -5.56
C MET A 23 -12.47 -7.07 -6.58
N LEU A 24 -11.83 -6.79 -7.72
CA LEU A 24 -12.45 -6.03 -8.80
C LEU A 24 -13.60 -6.80 -9.47
N LEU A 25 -13.44 -8.10 -9.69
CA LEU A 25 -14.46 -8.94 -10.34
C LEU A 25 -15.69 -9.18 -9.46
N PHE A 26 -15.50 -9.51 -8.19
CA PHE A 26 -16.61 -9.87 -7.30
C PHE A 26 -17.30 -8.65 -6.68
N ASN A 27 -16.54 -7.63 -6.28
CA ASN A 27 -17.10 -6.48 -5.59
C ASN A 27 -17.24 -5.24 -6.49
N GLY A 28 -16.71 -5.27 -7.72
CA GLY A 28 -16.68 -4.11 -8.62
C GLY A 28 -15.81 -2.95 -8.09
N LYS A 29 -14.96 -3.21 -7.08
CA LYS A 29 -14.23 -2.18 -6.35
C LYS A 29 -12.73 -2.33 -6.53
N ILE A 30 -12.06 -1.18 -6.56
CA ILE A 30 -10.61 -1.09 -6.63
C ILE A 30 -10.03 -1.30 -5.22
N ALA A 31 -9.00 -2.14 -5.10
CA ALA A 31 -8.25 -2.32 -3.86
C ALA A 31 -7.40 -1.06 -3.56
N GLY A 32 -7.94 -0.16 -2.72
CA GLY A 32 -7.26 1.07 -2.30
C GLY A 32 -7.32 1.25 -0.79
N ILE A 33 -6.18 1.16 -0.12
CA ILE A 33 -6.08 1.14 1.35
C ILE A 33 -6.63 2.44 1.96
N SER A 34 -6.24 3.61 1.43
CA SER A 34 -6.76 4.90 1.89
C SER A 34 -8.28 5.02 1.73
N GLY A 35 -8.82 4.46 0.65
CA GLY A 35 -10.27 4.38 0.41
C GLY A 35 -10.96 3.51 1.44
N VAL A 36 -10.42 2.32 1.73
CA VAL A 36 -10.95 1.42 2.75
C VAL A 36 -10.98 2.09 4.13
N LEU A 37 -9.86 2.66 4.58
CA LEU A 37 -9.75 3.34 5.88
C LEU A 37 -10.71 4.53 6.01
N THR A 38 -10.78 5.40 5.00
CA THR A 38 -11.67 6.57 5.03
C THR A 38 -13.16 6.18 5.08
N GLY A 39 -13.56 5.11 4.39
CA GLY A 39 -14.95 4.63 4.47
C GLY A 39 -15.27 3.81 5.72
N LEU A 40 -14.27 3.32 6.45
CA LEU A 40 -14.48 2.80 7.81
C LEU A 40 -14.76 3.95 8.79
N MET A 41 -14.13 5.11 8.61
CA MET A 41 -14.38 6.30 9.43
C MET A 41 -15.69 7.02 9.12
N THR A 42 -16.23 6.88 7.90
CA THR A 42 -17.51 7.47 7.47
C THR A 42 -18.48 6.38 7.01
N PRO A 43 -19.06 5.62 7.95
CA PRO A 43 -19.78 4.40 7.61
C PRO A 43 -21.07 4.69 6.82
N LYS A 44 -21.09 4.25 5.56
CA LYS A 44 -22.34 3.92 4.85
C LYS A 44 -22.65 2.44 5.10
N THR A 45 -23.84 2.14 5.62
CA THR A 45 -24.24 0.82 6.15
C THR A 45 -23.99 -0.38 5.22
N ARG A 46 -24.13 -0.23 3.90
CA ARG A 46 -23.94 -1.32 2.94
C ARG A 46 -22.47 -1.61 2.57
N ASP A 47 -21.60 -0.62 2.75
CA ASP A 47 -20.20 -0.67 2.30
C ASP A 47 -19.21 -0.96 3.43
N PHE A 48 -19.66 -0.91 4.68
CA PHE A 48 -18.79 -1.07 5.84
C PHE A 48 -18.27 -2.50 5.99
N ALA A 49 -19.13 -3.51 5.78
CA ALA A 49 -18.79 -4.91 6.00
C ALA A 49 -17.60 -5.39 5.16
N TRP A 50 -17.59 -5.10 3.85
CA TRP A 50 -16.48 -5.53 2.98
C TRP A 50 -15.17 -4.78 3.31
N ARG A 51 -15.25 -3.50 3.69
CA ARG A 51 -14.07 -2.70 4.07
C ARG A 51 -13.44 -3.25 5.35
N LEU A 52 -14.28 -3.64 6.30
CA LEU A 52 -13.83 -4.22 7.56
C LEU A 52 -13.20 -5.59 7.32
N LEU A 53 -13.84 -6.45 6.52
CA LEU A 53 -13.28 -7.76 6.14
C LEU A 53 -11.95 -7.62 5.40
N PHE A 54 -11.82 -6.64 4.50
CA PHE A 54 -10.57 -6.37 3.79
C PHE A 54 -9.47 -5.90 4.76
N ALA A 55 -9.77 -4.94 5.64
CA ALA A 55 -8.81 -4.46 6.63
C ALA A 55 -8.39 -5.58 7.59
N PHE A 56 -9.34 -6.38 8.05
CA PHE A 56 -9.07 -7.52 8.91
C PHE A 56 -8.20 -8.57 8.19
N GLY A 57 -8.54 -8.92 6.95
CA GLY A 57 -7.75 -9.85 6.13
C GLY A 57 -6.32 -9.38 5.88
N MET A 58 -6.10 -8.08 5.74
CA MET A 58 -4.75 -7.51 5.61
C MET A 58 -3.92 -7.67 6.90
N VAL A 59 -4.53 -7.38 8.06
CA VAL A 59 -3.87 -7.50 9.36
C VAL A 59 -3.59 -8.97 9.69
N THR A 60 -4.58 -9.85 9.53
CA THR A 60 -4.43 -11.28 9.81
C THR A 60 -3.49 -11.95 8.82
N GLY A 61 -3.53 -11.59 7.54
CA GLY A 61 -2.60 -12.11 6.54
C GLY A 61 -1.14 -11.79 6.89
N GLY A 62 -0.86 -10.56 7.32
CA GLY A 62 0.47 -10.18 7.81
C GLY A 62 0.88 -10.94 9.07
N ALA A 63 -0.02 -11.08 10.05
CA ALA A 63 0.25 -11.83 11.28
C ALA A 63 0.52 -13.33 11.01
N ILE A 64 -0.26 -13.95 10.14
CA ILE A 64 -0.07 -15.34 9.71
C ILE A 64 1.27 -15.50 9.01
N ALA A 65 1.65 -14.56 8.14
CA ALA A 65 2.95 -14.59 7.47
C ALA A 65 4.11 -14.56 8.48
N VAL A 66 4.03 -13.73 9.52
CA VAL A 66 5.05 -13.69 10.58
C VAL A 66 5.12 -15.03 11.33
N TRP A 67 3.97 -15.60 11.70
CA TRP A 67 3.92 -16.86 12.45
C TRP A 67 4.35 -18.09 11.64
N PHE A 68 3.87 -18.23 10.40
CA PHE A 68 4.10 -19.41 9.58
C PHE A 68 5.39 -19.35 8.77
N LEU A 69 5.75 -18.18 8.22
CA LEU A 69 6.95 -18.02 7.39
C LEU A 69 8.17 -17.59 8.21
N ASN A 70 8.02 -17.47 9.55
CA ASN A 70 9.06 -17.01 10.46
C ASN A 70 9.69 -15.69 10.00
N ALA A 71 8.85 -14.81 9.43
CA ALA A 71 9.29 -13.56 8.84
C ALA A 71 9.81 -12.62 9.93
N GLN A 72 11.02 -12.11 9.75
CA GLN A 72 11.66 -11.24 10.73
C GLN A 72 10.98 -9.86 10.72
N VAL A 73 10.30 -9.52 11.81
CA VAL A 73 9.77 -8.18 12.04
C VAL A 73 10.82 -7.37 12.80
N PRO A 74 11.24 -6.18 12.31
CA PRO A 74 12.17 -5.33 13.03
C PRO A 74 11.62 -4.98 14.42
N GLN A 75 12.35 -5.36 15.48
CA GLN A 75 11.91 -5.18 16.88
C GLN A 75 12.33 -3.81 17.47
N THR A 76 13.28 -3.12 16.83
CA THR A 76 13.84 -1.86 17.32
C THR A 76 13.55 -0.73 16.35
N PHE A 77 12.39 -0.08 16.53
CA PHE A 77 12.06 1.14 15.81
C PHE A 77 12.42 2.37 16.67
N ASN A 78 13.66 2.84 16.55
CA ASN A 78 14.10 4.13 17.11
C ASN A 78 13.59 5.30 16.25
N PHE A 79 12.27 5.46 16.14
CA PHE A 79 11.69 6.63 15.48
C PHE A 79 11.25 7.67 16.51
N ASN A 80 11.48 8.94 16.21
CA ASN A 80 10.86 10.02 16.95
C ASN A 80 9.34 9.99 16.67
N ASN A 81 8.53 9.76 17.70
CA ASN A 81 7.07 9.70 17.60
C ASN A 81 6.47 10.93 16.90
N GLY A 82 7.07 12.12 17.06
CA GLY A 82 6.67 13.34 16.38
C GLY A 82 6.87 13.29 14.87
N VAL A 83 7.98 12.70 14.41
CA VAL A 83 8.25 12.50 12.98
C VAL A 83 7.28 11.49 12.39
N LEU A 84 6.97 10.41 13.12
CA LEU A 84 6.01 9.40 12.67
C LEU A 84 4.60 9.99 12.53
N ALA A 85 4.15 10.77 13.51
CA ALA A 85 2.86 11.45 13.47
C ALA A 85 2.78 12.44 12.30
N LEU A 86 3.82 13.26 12.11
CA LEU A 86 3.89 14.22 11.00
C LEU A 86 3.90 13.51 9.64
N ALA A 87 4.69 12.43 9.49
CA ALA A 87 4.72 11.63 8.28
C ALA A 87 3.34 11.02 7.97
N GLY A 88 2.66 10.46 8.98
CA GLY A 88 1.30 9.93 8.82
C GLY A 88 0.30 11.01 8.37
N LEU A 89 0.37 12.21 8.94
CA LEU A 89 -0.48 13.34 8.55
C LEU A 89 -0.21 13.77 7.10
N LEU A 90 1.05 13.94 6.73
CA LEU A 90 1.45 14.33 5.37
C LEU A 90 1.01 13.28 4.34
N VAL A 91 1.18 11.99 4.64
CA VAL A 91 0.69 10.90 3.78
C VAL A 91 -0.83 10.94 3.68
N GLY A 92 -1.54 11.12 4.81
CA GLY A 92 -3.00 11.26 4.83
C GLY A 92 -3.50 12.39 3.93
N VAL A 93 -2.95 13.59 4.10
CA VAL A 93 -3.28 14.77 3.27
C VAL A 93 -2.94 14.49 1.80
N GLY A 94 -1.75 13.96 1.52
CA GLY A 94 -1.30 13.64 0.16
C GLY A 94 -2.21 12.63 -0.55
N THR A 95 -2.61 11.55 0.13
CA THR A 95 -3.52 10.55 -0.46
C THR A 95 -4.92 11.10 -0.71
N ARG A 96 -5.37 12.09 0.07
CA ARG A 96 -6.65 12.77 -0.15
C ARG A 96 -6.58 13.72 -1.34
N LEU A 97 -5.50 14.49 -1.47
CA LEU A 97 -5.26 15.37 -2.62
C LEU A 97 -5.08 14.58 -3.93
N GLY A 98 -4.37 13.45 -3.87
CA GLY A 98 -4.23 12.53 -5.01
C GLY A 98 -5.53 11.80 -5.39
N ASN A 99 -6.54 11.85 -4.51
CA ASN A 99 -7.78 11.08 -4.62
C ASN A 99 -7.51 9.57 -4.70
N GLY A 100 -6.53 9.09 -3.92
CA GLY A 100 -6.04 7.73 -3.93
C GLY A 100 -4.67 7.59 -3.27
N CYS A 101 -4.31 6.36 -2.93
CA CYS A 101 -2.99 5.98 -2.43
C CYS A 101 -2.22 5.18 -3.49
N THR A 102 -0.97 4.84 -3.20
CA THR A 102 -0.11 4.02 -4.06
C THR A 102 -0.64 2.61 -4.31
N SER A 103 -1.37 2.00 -3.36
CA SER A 103 -2.03 0.72 -3.63
C SER A 103 -3.14 0.85 -4.68
N GLY A 104 -3.91 1.94 -4.66
CA GLY A 104 -4.95 2.20 -5.66
C GLY A 104 -4.40 2.64 -7.02
N HIS A 105 -3.51 3.65 -7.04
CA HIS A 105 -2.92 4.17 -8.27
C HIS A 105 -1.84 3.26 -8.84
N GLY A 106 -0.93 2.74 -8.01
CA GLY A 106 0.18 1.90 -8.43
C GLY A 106 -0.29 0.51 -8.85
N ILE A 107 -0.91 -0.25 -7.95
CA ILE A 107 -1.28 -1.65 -8.23
C ILE A 107 -2.42 -1.70 -9.25
N CYS A 108 -3.56 -1.10 -8.93
CA CYS A 108 -4.75 -1.22 -9.77
C CYS A 108 -4.82 -0.18 -10.91
N GLY A 109 -4.22 1.01 -10.72
CA GLY A 109 -4.34 2.13 -11.66
C GLY A 109 -3.37 2.03 -12.84
N VAL A 110 -2.10 1.69 -12.57
CA VAL A 110 -1.10 1.45 -13.62
C VAL A 110 -1.46 0.18 -14.41
N GLY A 111 -1.92 -0.87 -13.74
CA GLY A 111 -2.39 -2.10 -14.41
C GLY A 111 -3.58 -1.88 -15.36
N ARG A 112 -4.37 -0.81 -15.16
CA ARG A 112 -5.46 -0.39 -16.06
C ARG A 112 -5.04 0.71 -17.05
N LEU A 113 -3.75 0.99 -17.20
CA LEU A 113 -3.19 1.99 -18.11
C LEU A 113 -3.79 3.40 -17.91
N SER A 114 -4.16 3.76 -16.68
CA SER A 114 -4.69 5.09 -16.39
C SER A 114 -3.56 6.12 -16.35
N THR A 115 -3.58 7.09 -17.28
CA THR A 115 -2.60 8.19 -17.35
C THR A 115 -2.48 8.96 -16.04
N ARG A 116 -3.61 9.26 -15.39
CA ARG A 116 -3.66 9.89 -14.05
C ARG A 116 -2.91 9.07 -13.00
N SER A 117 -3.07 7.75 -13.02
CA SER A 117 -2.45 6.86 -12.03
C SER A 117 -0.97 6.65 -12.28
N ILE A 118 -0.56 6.62 -13.55
CA ILE A 118 0.85 6.58 -13.94
C ILE A 118 1.55 7.85 -13.47
N ALA A 119 0.97 9.03 -13.74
CA ALA A 119 1.52 10.30 -13.28
C ALA A 119 1.63 10.35 -11.74
N ALA A 120 0.57 9.98 -11.01
CA ALA A 120 0.57 9.98 -9.55
C ALA A 120 1.59 8.98 -8.95
N THR A 121 1.75 7.81 -9.56
CA THR A 121 2.71 6.80 -9.09
C THR A 121 4.15 7.23 -9.42
N GLY A 122 4.38 7.81 -10.60
CA GLY A 122 5.66 8.34 -11.01
C GLY A 122 6.14 9.49 -10.11
N THR A 123 5.26 10.44 -9.78
CA THR A 123 5.60 11.52 -8.84
C THR A 123 5.91 10.98 -7.45
N PHE A 124 5.10 10.04 -6.94
CA PHE A 124 5.36 9.40 -5.65
C PHE A 124 6.73 8.71 -5.62
N MET A 125 7.04 7.87 -6.62
CA MET A 125 8.31 7.14 -6.68
C MET A 125 9.50 8.08 -6.86
N GLY A 126 9.37 9.13 -7.67
CA GLY A 126 10.40 10.15 -7.85
C GLY A 126 10.71 10.90 -6.55
N VAL A 127 9.69 11.37 -5.84
CA VAL A 127 9.87 12.06 -4.55
C VAL A 127 10.43 11.12 -3.49
N ALA A 128 9.99 9.85 -3.47
CA ALA A 128 10.52 8.85 -2.55
C ALA A 128 12.03 8.62 -2.79
N ALA A 129 12.45 8.44 -4.05
CA ALA A 129 13.86 8.28 -4.41
C ALA A 129 14.70 9.49 -3.99
N ILE A 130 14.22 10.72 -4.26
CA ILE A 130 14.89 11.96 -3.84
C ILE A 130 15.00 12.04 -2.31
N THR A 131 13.90 11.74 -1.60
CA THR A 131 13.87 11.79 -0.13
C THR A 131 14.87 10.81 0.48
N VAL A 132 14.91 9.57 -0.03
CA VAL A 132 15.86 8.55 0.40
C VAL A 132 17.29 8.98 0.10
N PHE A 133 17.56 9.52 -1.08
CA PHE A 133 18.88 10.04 -1.44
C PHE A 133 19.34 11.14 -0.48
N VAL A 134 18.51 12.16 -0.24
CA VAL A 134 18.81 13.26 0.67
C VAL A 134 19.08 12.73 2.09
N ARG A 135 18.22 11.85 2.59
CA ARG A 135 18.33 11.33 3.97
C ARG A 135 19.55 10.43 4.18
N LEU A 136 20.00 9.70 3.17
CA LEU A 136 21.13 8.76 3.30
C LEU A 136 22.48 9.34 2.90
N HIS A 137 22.51 10.35 2.03
CA HIS A 137 23.76 10.86 1.46
C HIS A 137 24.05 12.33 1.81
N LEU A 138 23.04 13.14 2.14
CA LEU A 138 23.23 14.57 2.45
C LEU A 138 23.05 14.89 3.95
N LEU A 139 22.31 14.08 4.69
CA LEU A 139 22.09 14.17 6.13
C LEU A 139 22.75 13.00 6.86
#